data_AF-A0A117T0R3-F1
#
_entry.id   AF-A0A117T0R3-F1
#
_cell.length_a   1.000
_cell.length_b   1.000
_cell.length_c   1.000
_cell.angle_alpha   90.00
_cell.angle_beta   90.00
_cell.angle_gamma   90.00
#
_symmetry.space_group_name_H-M   'P 1'
#
loop_
_entity.id
_entity.type
_entity.pdbx_description
1 polymer ?
#
loop_
_entity_poly.entity_id
_entity_poly.type
_entity_poly.pdbx_seq_one_letter_code
_entity_poly.pdbx_strand_id
1 'polypeptide(L)'
;MRDPERIERIMSMVQQLWKQEPDMRFFQLIAMLESKYSKANNAFGRRELFEKEESRGILFPYNIVDLFHLEDDELEPFLASLLAEYQVRKNGMDK
;
A
#
# COMPACT_ATOMS: atom_id res chain seq x y z
N MET A 1 -17.92 -4.56 17.07
CA MET A 1 -16.67 -4.03 17.64
C MET A 1 -15.53 -4.74 16.94
N ARG A 2 -14.50 -4.02 16.49
CA ARG A 2 -13.40 -4.62 15.74
C ARG A 2 -12.42 -5.33 16.68
N ASP A 3 -11.84 -6.45 16.23
CA ASP A 3 -10.87 -7.24 17.01
C ASP A 3 -9.59 -6.43 17.31
N PRO A 4 -9.22 -6.18 18.59
CA PRO A 4 -8.00 -5.45 18.91
C PRO A 4 -6.72 -6.13 18.41
N GLU A 5 -6.68 -7.46 18.33
CA GLU A 5 -5.48 -8.21 17.93
C GLU A 5 -5.08 -7.97 16.47
N ARG A 6 -6.01 -7.50 15.63
CA ARG A 6 -5.74 -7.17 14.22
C ARG A 6 -4.65 -6.10 14.07
N ILE A 7 -4.50 -5.20 15.05
CA ILE A 7 -3.49 -4.12 14.99
C ILE A 7 -2.10 -4.75 14.92
N GLU A 8 -1.80 -5.66 15.85
CA GLU A 8 -0.51 -6.34 15.91
C GLU A 8 -0.29 -7.24 14.69
N ARG A 9 -1.33 -7.93 14.20
CA ARG A 9 -1.22 -8.75 12.98
C ARG A 9 -0.87 -7.92 11.75
N ILE A 10 -1.61 -6.83 11.51
CA ILE A 10 -1.38 -5.91 10.38
C ILE A 10 0.01 -5.28 10.50
N MET A 11 0.36 -4.74 11.66
CA MET A 11 1.66 -4.09 11.87
C MET A 11 2.83 -5.05 11.71
N SER A 12 2.70 -6.30 12.16
CA SER A 12 3.71 -7.34 11.96
C SER A 12 3.95 -7.63 10.48
N MET A 13 2.88 -7.69 9.67
CA MET A 13 3.03 -7.90 8.22
C MET A 13 3.67 -6.70 7.53
N VAL A 14 3.24 -5.47 7.87
CA VAL A 14 3.85 -4.24 7.35
C VAL A 14 5.34 -4.19 7.70
N GLN A 15 5.70 -4.52 8.94
CA GLN A 15 7.10 -4.57 9.37
C GLN A 15 7.92 -5.61 8.58
N GLN A 16 7.37 -6.80 8.34
CA GLN A 16 8.03 -7.84 7.55
C GLN A 16 8.25 -7.43 6.10
N LEU A 17 7.25 -6.79 5.48
CA LEU A 17 7.36 -6.23 4.13
C LEU A 17 8.43 -5.12 4.09
N TRP A 18 8.45 -4.24 5.09
CA TRP A 18 9.43 -3.17 5.15
C TRP A 18 10.87 -3.69 5.27
N LYS A 19 11.08 -4.77 6.03
CA LYS A 19 12.39 -5.44 6.11
C LYS A 19 12.90 -6.00 4.77
N GLN A 20 12.01 -6.23 3.80
CA GLN A 20 12.42 -6.65 2.45
C GLN A 20 12.92 -5.47 1.59
N GLU A 21 12.54 -4.25 1.94
CA GLU A 21 12.85 -3.02 1.20
C GLU A 21 13.51 -1.99 2.13
N PRO A 22 14.70 -2.29 2.70
CA PRO A 22 15.30 -1.48 3.77
C PRO A 22 15.63 -0.04 3.37
N ASP A 23 15.77 0.23 2.07
CA ASP A 23 16.06 1.56 1.52
C ASP A 23 14.81 2.45 1.40
N MET A 24 13.60 1.88 1.50
CA MET A 24 12.37 2.66 1.48
C MET A 24 12.13 3.33 2.83
N ARG A 25 11.75 4.61 2.84
CA ARG A 25 11.16 5.25 4.04
C ARG A 25 9.74 4.74 4.25
N PHE A 26 9.24 4.80 5.48
CA PHE A 26 7.90 4.30 5.84
C PHE A 26 6.78 4.78 4.91
N PHE A 27 6.66 6.08 4.66
CA PHE A 27 5.59 6.59 3.78
C PHE A 27 5.77 6.21 2.30
N GLN A 28 7.01 5.91 1.86
CA GLN A 28 7.24 5.36 0.53
C GLN A 28 6.76 3.91 0.45
N LEU A 29 6.98 3.13 1.51
CA LEU A 29 6.40 1.79 1.64
C LEU A 29 4.88 1.85 1.59
N ILE A 30 4.24 2.74 2.37
CA ILE A 30 2.78 2.88 2.38
C ILE A 30 2.24 3.25 0.99
N ALA A 31 2.81 4.27 0.34
CA ALA A 31 2.40 4.66 -1.02
C ALA A 31 2.58 3.52 -2.04
N MET A 32 3.64 2.71 -1.89
CA MET A 32 3.86 1.53 -2.70
C MET A 32 2.78 0.46 -2.46
N LEU A 33 2.42 0.19 -1.20
CA LEU A 33 1.34 -0.74 -0.83
C LEU A 33 -0.01 -0.27 -1.37
N GLU A 34 -0.33 1.02 -1.24
CA GLU A 34 -1.53 1.64 -1.78
C GLU A 34 -1.64 1.44 -3.30
N SER A 35 -0.56 1.76 -4.02
CA SER A 35 -0.47 1.59 -5.47
C SER A 35 -0.65 0.13 -5.89
N LYS A 36 -0.02 -0.81 -5.20
CA LYS A 36 -0.17 -2.25 -5.47
C LYS A 36 -1.60 -2.73 -5.24
N TYR A 37 -2.21 -2.35 -4.11
CA TYR A 37 -3.59 -2.73 -3.81
C TYR A 37 -4.55 -2.20 -4.88
N SER A 38 -4.46 -0.91 -5.18
CA SER A 38 -5.30 -0.27 -6.20
C SER A 38 -5.16 -0.96 -7.55
N LYS A 39 -3.93 -1.26 -7.98
CA LYS A 39 -3.68 -1.94 -9.26
C LYS A 39 -4.25 -3.36 -9.31
N ALA A 40 -4.16 -4.11 -8.21
CA ALA A 40 -4.69 -5.47 -8.13
C ALA A 40 -6.23 -5.51 -8.07
N ASN A 41 -6.87 -4.43 -7.61
CA ASN A 41 -8.30 -4.37 -7.33
C ASN A 41 -9.02 -3.35 -8.22
N ASN A 42 -8.88 -3.45 -9.54
CA ASN A 42 -9.62 -2.62 -10.52
C ASN A 42 -9.51 -1.10 -10.29
N ALA A 43 -8.31 -0.62 -9.94
CA ALA A 43 -8.06 0.78 -9.60
C ALA A 43 -8.85 1.29 -8.39
N PHE A 44 -9.15 0.42 -7.42
CA PHE A 44 -9.79 0.80 -6.16
C PHE A 44 -9.08 1.99 -5.49
N GLY A 45 -9.86 2.92 -4.96
CA GLY A 45 -9.34 4.11 -4.28
C GLY A 45 -8.68 5.14 -5.20
N ARG A 46 -8.55 4.90 -6.51
CA ARG A 46 -7.96 5.90 -7.41
C ARG A 46 -8.85 7.15 -7.50
N ARG A 47 -8.26 8.31 -7.27
CA ARG A 47 -8.91 9.62 -7.41
C ARG A 47 -8.10 10.51 -8.34
N GLU A 48 -8.79 11.26 -9.17
CA GLU A 48 -8.23 12.38 -9.91
C GLU A 48 -8.47 13.66 -9.11
N LEU A 49 -7.40 14.39 -8.82
CA LEU A 49 -7.42 15.64 -8.08
C LEU A 49 -6.78 16.74 -8.92
N PHE A 50 -7.08 17.98 -8.55
CA PHE A 50 -6.53 19.17 -9.18
C PHE A 50 -5.83 20.01 -8.11
N GLU A 51 -4.53 20.19 -8.26
CA GLU A 51 -3.77 21.12 -7.42
C GLU A 51 -3.83 22.50 -8.05
N LYS A 52 -4.21 23.51 -7.26
CA LYS A 52 -4.19 24.90 -7.71
C LYS A 52 -2.83 25.51 -7.42
N GLU A 53 -2.09 25.87 -8.45
CA GLU A 53 -0.90 26.71 -8.29
C GLU A 53 -1.35 28.13 -7.90
N GLU A 54 -1.15 28.51 -6.64
CA GLU A 54 -1.65 29.78 -6.10
C GLU A 54 -1.16 31.01 -6.86
N SER A 55 0.05 30.95 -7.43
CA SER A 55 0.69 32.07 -8.12
C SER A 55 0.10 32.37 -9.51
N ARG A 56 -0.47 31.37 -10.19
CA ARG A 56 -0.94 31.47 -11.58
C ARG A 56 -2.41 31.10 -11.76
N GLY A 57 -3.04 30.51 -10.75
CA GLY A 57 -4.42 30.03 -10.81
C GLY A 57 -4.61 28.83 -11.74
N ILE A 58 -3.52 28.17 -12.15
CA ILE A 58 -3.54 26.99 -13.02
C ILE A 58 -3.85 25.76 -12.18
N LEU A 59 -4.72 24.89 -12.69
CA LEU A 59 -5.02 23.59 -12.11
C LEU A 59 -4.14 22.52 -12.76
N PHE A 60 -3.40 21.79 -11.93
CA PHE A 60 -2.58 20.65 -12.36
C PHE A 60 -3.28 19.35 -11.96
N PRO A 61 -3.63 18.48 -12.94
CA PRO A 61 -4.22 17.20 -12.61
C PRO A 61 -3.15 16.28 -12.01
N TYR A 62 -3.49 15.60 -10.92
CA TYR A 62 -2.68 14.53 -10.36
C TYR A 62 -3.58 13.40 -9.87
N ASN A 63 -3.05 12.18 -9.91
CA ASN A 63 -3.77 11.01 -9.44
C ASN A 63 -3.24 10.62 -8.06
N ILE A 64 -4.15 10.32 -7.13
CA ILE A 64 -3.81 9.68 -5.86
C ILE A 64 -4.51 8.34 -5.73
N VAL A 65 -4.02 7.52 -4.83
CA VAL A 65 -4.75 6.37 -4.29
C VAL A 65 -5.17 6.74 -2.89
N ASP A 66 -6.48 6.69 -2.64
CA ASP A 66 -7.09 6.90 -1.34
C ASP A 66 -7.79 5.60 -0.91
N LEU A 67 -7.19 4.91 0.06
CA LEU A 67 -7.69 3.66 0.61
C LEU A 67 -8.54 3.85 1.87
N PHE A 68 -9.09 5.04 2.12
CA PHE A 68 -9.87 5.33 3.33
C PHE A 68 -11.03 4.34 3.59
N HIS A 69 -11.61 3.77 2.53
CA HIS A 69 -12.70 2.79 2.61
C HIS A 69 -12.24 1.33 2.48
N LEU A 70 -10.95 1.06 2.49
CA LEU A 70 -10.44 -0.31 2.55
C LEU A 70 -10.62 -0.85 3.97
N GLU A 71 -11.33 -1.96 4.09
CA GLU A 71 -11.54 -2.63 5.38
C GLU A 71 -10.44 -3.67 5.65
N ASP A 72 -10.24 -3.99 6.93
CA ASP A 72 -9.14 -4.86 7.37
C ASP A 72 -9.24 -6.30 6.84
N ASP A 73 -10.46 -6.79 6.58
CA ASP A 73 -10.73 -8.12 6.02
C ASP A 73 -10.30 -8.25 4.55
N GLU A 74 -10.16 -7.14 3.84
CA GLU A 74 -9.55 -7.09 2.50
C GLU A 74 -8.05 -6.75 2.56
N LEU A 75 -7.64 -5.90 3.49
CA LEU A 75 -6.24 -5.50 3.66
C LEU A 75 -5.36 -6.66 4.15
N GLU A 76 -5.80 -7.41 5.16
CA GLU A 76 -5.02 -8.48 5.78
C GLU A 76 -4.64 -9.59 4.78
N PRO A 77 -5.57 -10.15 3.98
CA PRO A 77 -5.23 -11.11 2.92
C PRO A 77 -4.30 -10.54 1.86
N PHE A 78 -4.46 -9.27 1.50
CA PHE A 78 -3.58 -8.61 0.54
C PHE A 78 -2.14 -8.55 1.05
N LEU A 79 -1.91 -8.10 2.29
CA LEU A 79 -0.57 -8.04 2.89
C LEU A 79 0.06 -9.44 3.00
N ALA A 80 -0.74 -10.44 3.38
CA ALA A 80 -0.30 -11.83 3.43
C ALA A 80 0.12 -12.35 2.05
N SER A 81 -0.62 -12.01 0.99
CA SER A 81 -0.29 -12.39 -0.39
C SER A 81 1.05 -11.80 -0.85
N LEU A 82 1.33 -10.53 -0.52
CA LEU A 82 2.61 -9.89 -0.83
C LEU A 82 3.77 -10.56 -0.11
N LEU A 83 3.62 -10.89 1.17
CA LEU A 83 4.65 -11.61 1.93
C LEU A 83 4.97 -12.97 1.31
N ALA A 84 3.95 -13.71 0.88
CA ALA A 84 4.13 -14.98 0.19
C ALA A 84 4.91 -14.81 -1.12
N GLU A 85 4.61 -13.77 -1.92
CA GLU A 85 5.37 -13.46 -3.13
C GLU A 85 6.86 -13.19 -2.85
N TYR A 86 7.17 -12.41 -1.80
CA TYR A 86 8.55 -12.14 -1.41
C TYR A 86 9.29 -13.42 -1.01
N GLN A 87 8.64 -14.31 -0.26
CA GLN A 87 9.24 -15.58 0.14
C GLN A 87 9.55 -16.47 -1.07
N VAL A 88 8.67 -16.51 -2.06
CA VAL A 88 8.90 -17.26 -3.31
C VAL A 88 10.07 -16.68 -4.09
N ARG A 89 10.15 -15.35 -4.24
CA ARG A 89 11.26 -14.70 -4.96
C ARG A 89 12.60 -14.96 -4.29
N LYS A 90 12.66 -14.87 -2.96
CA LYS A 90 13.87 -15.17 -2.18
C LYS A 90 14.35 -16.60 -2.42
N ASN A 91 13.44 -17.58 -2.30
CA ASN A 91 13.76 -19.00 -2.52
C ASN A 91 14.12 -19.34 -3.97
N GLY A 92 13.71 -18.51 -4.93
CA GLY A 92 14.05 -18.65 -6.36
C GLY A 92 15.39 -18.03 -6.76
N MET A 93 15.93 -17.10 -5.96
CA MET A 93 17.27 -16.51 -6.17
C MET A 93 18.40 -17.34 -5.54
N ASP A 94 18.07 -18.21 -4.58
CA ASP A 94 19.01 -19.12 -3.89
C ASP A 94 19.21 -20.46 -4.63
N LYS A 95 18.75 -20.58 -5.89
CA LYS A 95 18.94 -21.75 -6.78
C LYS A 95 19.74 -21.37 -8.01
#